data_AF-X1CKU1-F1
#
_entry.id   AF-X1CKU1-F1
#
_cell.length_a   1.000
_cell.length_b   1.000
_cell.length_c   1.000
_cell.angle_alpha   90.00
_cell.angle_beta   90.00
_cell.angle_gamma   90.00
#
_symmetry.space_group_name_H-M   'P 1'
#
loop_
_entity.id
_entity.type
_entity.pdbx_description
1 polymer ?
#
loop_
_entity_poly.entity_id
_entity_poly.type
_entity_poly.pdbx_seq_one_letter_code
_entity_poly.pdbx_strand_id
1 'polypeptide(L)'
;GDQAREYGLLGDNILDSHFEFDVRVSRGGGAFVCGESTALMASLEGKVGRPRAKYIHTVAQGLHNKPTNLNNVETWANIPLIINKGAEWYSRIGTEASKGTKVFSLVGKINNTGLVEVPMGTSLREIIFEIGGGVPNNKKFKAVQTGGPSAVA
;
A
#
# COMPACT_ATOMS: atom_id res chain seq x y z
N GLY A 1 -15.34 1.36 10.40
CA GLY A 1 -16.42 0.72 9.64
C GLY A 1 -17.73 1.35 10.04
N ASP A 2 -18.07 1.19 11.31
CA ASP A 2 -19.38 1.57 11.86
C ASP A 2 -19.69 3.07 11.72
N GLN A 3 -18.74 3.95 12.07
CA GLN A 3 -18.91 5.40 11.88
C GLN A 3 -19.19 5.80 10.42
N ALA A 4 -18.50 5.20 9.44
CA ALA A 4 -18.70 5.55 8.03
C ALA A 4 -20.10 5.13 7.52
N ARG A 5 -20.66 4.04 8.08
CA ARG A 5 -22.05 3.67 7.81
C ARG A 5 -23.03 4.62 8.48
N GLU A 6 -22.78 5.03 9.72
CA GLU A 6 -23.60 6.02 10.44
C GLU A 6 -23.66 7.37 9.71
N TYR A 7 -22.55 7.79 9.08
CA TYR A 7 -22.51 8.99 8.24
C TYR A 7 -23.05 8.80 6.81
N GLY A 8 -23.57 7.61 6.46
CA GLY A 8 -24.11 7.33 5.12
C GLY A 8 -23.06 7.26 4.00
N LEU A 9 -21.79 6.98 4.34
CA LEU A 9 -20.66 6.89 3.40
C LEU A 9 -20.36 5.44 2.96
N LEU A 10 -21.00 4.45 3.58
CA LEU A 10 -20.92 3.02 3.27
C LEU A 10 -22.28 2.36 3.50
N GLY A 11 -22.57 1.31 2.73
CA GLY A 11 -23.84 0.61 2.73
C GLY A 11 -24.66 0.94 1.49
N ASP A 12 -25.97 0.92 1.65
CA ASP A 12 -26.92 1.14 0.55
C ASP A 12 -27.23 2.64 0.41
N ASN A 13 -27.51 3.08 -0.81
CA ASN A 13 -27.85 4.47 -1.14
C ASN A 13 -26.87 5.51 -0.56
N ILE A 14 -25.57 5.33 -0.81
CA ILE A 14 -24.52 6.20 -0.25
C ILE A 14 -24.82 7.66 -0.62
N LEU A 15 -24.92 8.53 0.37
CA LEU A 15 -25.25 9.96 0.21
C LEU A 15 -26.50 10.20 -0.66
N ASP A 16 -27.56 9.41 -0.47
CA ASP A 16 -28.82 9.44 -1.23
C ASP A 16 -28.65 9.20 -2.75
N SER A 17 -27.56 8.53 -3.14
CA SER A 17 -27.34 8.10 -4.52
C SER A 17 -27.93 6.70 -4.78
N HIS A 18 -27.88 6.23 -6.04
CA HIS A 18 -28.21 4.85 -6.40
C HIS A 18 -27.02 3.88 -6.27
N PHE A 19 -25.94 4.31 -5.63
CA PHE A 19 -24.72 3.53 -5.51
C PHE A 19 -24.65 2.83 -4.16
N GLU A 20 -24.37 1.52 -4.21
CA GLU A 20 -24.22 0.67 -3.04
C GLU A 20 -22.77 0.18 -2.97
N PHE A 21 -22.13 0.36 -1.82
CA PHE A 21 -20.78 -0.12 -1.60
C PHE A 21 -20.52 -0.43 -0.13
N ASP A 22 -19.97 -1.62 0.11
CA ASP A 22 -19.68 -2.09 1.46
C ASP A 22 -18.23 -2.55 1.61
N VAL A 23 -17.70 -2.37 2.82
CA VAL A 23 -16.35 -2.74 3.23
C VAL A 23 -16.42 -3.71 4.39
N ARG A 24 -15.74 -4.84 4.24
CA ARG A 24 -15.55 -5.84 5.31
C ARG A 24 -14.07 -5.96 5.62
N VAL A 25 -13.75 -5.97 6.91
CA VAL A 25 -12.37 -6.17 7.38
C VAL A 25 -12.20 -7.63 7.77
N SER A 26 -11.34 -8.35 7.07
CA SER A 26 -10.94 -9.71 7.42
C SER A 26 -9.58 -9.70 8.12
N ARG A 27 -9.47 -10.39 9.26
CA ARG A 27 -8.22 -10.52 10.01
C ARG A 27 -7.55 -11.84 9.63
N GLY A 28 -6.34 -11.77 9.06
CA GLY A 28 -5.55 -12.96 8.73
C GLY A 28 -5.00 -13.66 9.99
N GLY A 29 -4.85 -14.98 9.92
CA GLY A 29 -4.39 -15.83 11.04
C GLY A 29 -2.87 -15.79 11.32
N GLY A 30 -2.18 -14.70 11.04
CA GLY A 30 -0.75 -14.53 11.34
C GLY A 30 0.24 -15.23 10.39
N ALA A 31 -0.23 -15.86 9.31
CA ALA A 31 0.66 -16.47 8.32
C ALA A 31 1.25 -15.39 7.37
N PHE A 32 2.58 -15.17 7.47
CA PHE A 32 3.38 -14.29 6.61
C PHE A 32 3.28 -14.63 5.09
N VAL A 33 2.74 -15.81 4.75
CA VAL A 33 2.56 -16.30 3.36
C VAL A 33 1.44 -15.58 2.60
N CYS A 34 0.72 -14.64 3.23
CA CYS A 34 -0.36 -13.87 2.60
C CYS A 34 0.12 -12.65 1.80
N GLY A 35 1.43 -12.43 1.64
CA GLY A 35 1.97 -11.32 0.82
C GLY A 35 1.78 -11.51 -0.68
N GLU A 36 1.51 -12.74 -1.14
CA GLU A 36 1.23 -13.04 -2.54
C GLU A 36 -0.28 -12.93 -2.82
N SER A 37 -0.63 -12.23 -3.90
CA SER A 37 -2.00 -11.88 -4.29
C SER A 37 -3.01 -13.04 -4.29
N THR A 38 -2.62 -14.23 -4.77
CA THR A 38 -3.51 -15.40 -4.85
C THR A 38 -3.62 -16.13 -3.52
N ALA A 39 -2.55 -16.13 -2.72
CA ALA A 39 -2.55 -16.67 -1.36
C ALA A 39 -3.46 -15.86 -0.44
N LEU A 40 -3.44 -14.52 -0.56
CA LEU A 40 -4.34 -13.62 0.16
C LEU A 40 -5.81 -13.93 -0.18
N MET A 41 -6.13 -14.05 -1.48
CA MET A 41 -7.49 -14.38 -1.91
C MET A 41 -7.93 -15.75 -1.38
N ALA A 42 -7.07 -16.77 -1.46
CA ALA A 42 -7.39 -18.10 -0.90
C ALA A 42 -7.67 -18.04 0.62
N SER A 43 -6.90 -17.24 1.36
CA SER A 43 -7.15 -17.02 2.79
C SER A 43 -8.48 -16.32 3.05
N LEU A 44 -8.87 -15.34 2.22
CA LEU A 44 -10.17 -14.66 2.33
C LEU A 44 -11.35 -15.59 2.01
N GLU A 45 -11.13 -16.60 1.16
CA GLU A 45 -12.09 -17.67 0.87
C GLU A 45 -12.15 -18.75 1.97
N GLY A 46 -11.37 -18.62 3.05
CA GLY A 46 -11.27 -19.63 4.11
C GLY A 46 -10.48 -20.88 3.73
N LYS A 47 -9.75 -20.85 2.60
CA LYS A 47 -8.87 -21.94 2.16
C LYS A 47 -7.47 -21.73 2.70
N VAL A 48 -6.66 -22.79 2.65
CA VAL A 48 -5.22 -22.67 2.95
C VAL A 48 -4.58 -21.69 1.96
N GLY A 49 -3.90 -20.67 2.49
CA GLY A 49 -3.22 -19.61 1.72
C GLY A 49 -1.99 -20.10 0.94
N ARG A 50 -2.20 -21.02 -0.01
CA ARG A 50 -1.17 -21.48 -0.93
C ARG A 50 -1.24 -20.66 -2.23
N PRO A 51 -0.11 -20.16 -2.74
CA PRO A 51 -0.09 -19.52 -4.05
C PRO A 51 -0.63 -20.46 -5.13
N ARG A 52 -1.46 -19.93 -6.02
CA ARG A 52 -1.98 -20.64 -7.20
C ARG A 52 -1.25 -20.14 -8.44
N ALA A 53 -1.01 -21.04 -9.40
CA ALA A 53 -0.46 -20.66 -10.69
C ALA A 53 -1.40 -19.66 -11.40
N LYS A 54 -0.85 -18.52 -11.82
CA LYS A 54 -1.58 -17.43 -12.47
C LYS A 54 -1.78 -17.73 -13.96
N TYR A 55 -2.66 -18.69 -14.27
CA TYR A 55 -3.10 -18.89 -15.66
C TYR A 55 -4.20 -17.88 -16.06
N ILE A 56 -4.94 -17.37 -15.08
CA ILE A 56 -6.00 -16.38 -15.26
C ILE A 56 -5.70 -15.20 -14.32
N HIS A 57 -5.73 -13.98 -14.85
CA HIS A 57 -5.52 -12.78 -14.04
C HIS A 57 -6.68 -12.56 -13.07
N THR A 58 -6.39 -12.09 -11.86
CA THR A 58 -7.40 -11.86 -10.81
C THR A 58 -8.44 -10.82 -11.20
N VAL A 59 -8.07 -9.88 -12.07
CA VAL A 59 -8.99 -8.89 -12.65
C VAL A 59 -10.10 -9.53 -13.48
N ALA A 60 -9.85 -10.73 -14.04
CA ALA A 60 -10.86 -11.54 -14.70
C ALA A 60 -11.53 -12.50 -13.70
N GLN A 61 -10.73 -13.25 -12.93
CA GLN A 61 -11.23 -14.24 -11.97
C GLN A 61 -10.33 -14.26 -10.72
N GLY A 62 -10.77 -13.58 -9.66
CA GLY A 62 -10.06 -13.46 -8.38
C GLY A 62 -10.85 -14.08 -7.23
N LEU A 63 -11.30 -13.24 -6.31
CA LEU A 63 -12.04 -13.66 -5.11
C LEU A 63 -13.40 -14.26 -5.50
N HIS A 64 -13.69 -15.47 -5.02
CA HIS A 64 -14.91 -16.22 -5.34
C HIS A 64 -15.16 -16.35 -6.85
N ASN A 65 -14.08 -16.46 -7.65
CA ASN A 65 -14.12 -16.49 -9.11
C ASN A 65 -14.78 -15.26 -9.76
N LYS A 66 -14.85 -14.12 -9.05
CA LYS A 66 -15.35 -12.85 -9.60
C LYS A 66 -14.20 -11.92 -9.98
N PRO A 67 -14.41 -11.01 -10.95
CA PRO A 67 -13.46 -9.93 -11.26
C PRO A 67 -13.01 -9.20 -9.98
N THR A 68 -11.72 -9.21 -9.67
CA THR A 68 -11.20 -8.64 -8.42
C THR A 68 -9.90 -7.88 -8.66
N ASN A 69 -9.92 -6.58 -8.34
CA ASN A 69 -8.72 -5.75 -8.28
C ASN A 69 -8.11 -5.84 -6.88
N LEU A 70 -6.83 -6.19 -6.81
CA LEU A 70 -6.06 -6.18 -5.58
C LEU A 70 -5.05 -5.05 -5.64
N ASN A 71 -5.13 -4.12 -4.69
CA ASN A 71 -4.19 -3.01 -4.55
C ASN A 71 -3.75 -2.86 -3.10
N ASN A 72 -2.59 -2.24 -2.90
CA ASN A 72 -2.12 -1.88 -1.56
C ASN A 72 -3.02 -0.79 -0.96
N VAL A 73 -3.05 -0.73 0.38
CA VAL A 73 -3.75 0.32 1.13
C VAL A 73 -3.25 1.72 0.74
N GLU A 74 -1.94 1.90 0.51
CA GLU A 74 -1.33 3.17 0.07
C GLU A 74 -1.96 3.67 -1.24
N THR A 75 -2.20 2.77 -2.20
CA THR A 75 -2.83 3.12 -3.48
C THR A 75 -4.25 3.66 -3.25
N TRP A 76 -5.07 2.96 -2.47
CA TRP A 76 -6.45 3.39 -2.20
C TRP A 76 -6.50 4.69 -1.40
N ALA A 77 -5.54 4.92 -0.48
CA ALA A 77 -5.45 6.15 0.30
C ALA A 77 -5.16 7.39 -0.57
N ASN A 78 -4.45 7.21 -1.69
CA ASN A 78 -4.14 8.30 -2.61
C ASN A 78 -5.31 8.68 -3.54
N ILE A 79 -6.25 7.76 -3.81
CA ILE A 79 -7.35 8.00 -4.76
C ILE A 79 -8.24 9.19 -4.39
N PRO A 80 -8.73 9.35 -3.14
CA PRO A 80 -9.54 10.51 -2.77
C PRO A 80 -8.83 11.85 -3.00
N LEU A 81 -7.52 11.91 -2.73
CA LEU A 81 -6.73 13.11 -2.97
C LEU A 81 -6.59 13.42 -4.47
N ILE A 82 -6.38 12.38 -5.30
CA ILE A 82 -6.30 12.52 -6.75
C ILE A 82 -7.65 12.97 -7.33
N ILE A 83 -8.77 12.43 -6.85
CA ILE A 83 -10.11 12.85 -7.30
C ILE A 83 -10.36 14.31 -6.92
N ASN A 84 -10.03 14.71 -5.69
CA ASN A 84 -10.31 16.05 -5.19
C ASN A 84 -9.39 17.13 -5.78
N LYS A 85 -8.12 16.81 -6.07
CA LYS A 85 -7.12 17.78 -6.55
C LYS A 85 -6.79 17.64 -8.03
N GLY A 86 -7.27 16.59 -8.69
CA GLY A 86 -7.00 16.26 -10.08
C GLY A 86 -5.73 15.42 -10.27
N ALA A 87 -5.73 14.63 -11.36
CA ALA A 87 -4.59 13.79 -11.74
C ALA A 87 -3.33 14.59 -12.07
N GLU A 88 -3.48 15.77 -12.68
CA GLU A 88 -2.36 16.62 -13.03
C GLU A 88 -1.58 17.06 -11.78
N TRP A 89 -2.28 17.46 -10.72
CA TRP A 89 -1.67 17.83 -9.44
C TRP A 89 -0.79 16.70 -8.89
N TYR A 90 -1.31 15.47 -8.88
CA TYR A 90 -0.54 14.32 -8.39
C TYR A 90 0.66 13.99 -9.29
N SER A 91 0.50 14.13 -10.62
CA SER A 91 1.58 13.86 -11.58
C SER A 91 2.71 14.91 -11.62
N ARG A 92 2.49 16.09 -11.02
CA ARG A 92 3.53 17.10 -10.83
C ARG A 92 4.51 16.73 -9.71
N ILE A 93 4.13 15.79 -8.85
CA ILE A 93 4.97 15.30 -7.75
C ILE A 93 5.75 14.08 -8.24
N GLY A 94 7.03 14.02 -7.91
CA GLY A 94 7.92 12.91 -8.28
C GLY A 94 8.66 13.14 -9.61
N THR A 95 9.08 12.05 -10.27
CA THR A 95 9.83 12.11 -11.53
C THR A 95 8.90 12.04 -12.74
N GLU A 96 9.43 12.08 -13.96
CA GLU A 96 8.63 11.86 -15.16
C GLU A 96 8.06 10.44 -15.23
N ALA A 97 8.89 9.43 -14.94
CA ALA A 97 8.52 8.02 -15.00
C ALA A 97 7.81 7.49 -13.75
N SER A 98 7.90 8.19 -12.61
CA SER A 98 7.32 7.75 -11.34
C SER A 98 6.65 8.92 -10.64
N LYS A 99 5.31 8.95 -10.71
CA LYS A 99 4.47 10.04 -10.20
C LYS A 99 4.02 9.79 -8.76
N GLY A 100 3.85 10.88 -8.02
CA GLY A 100 3.32 10.88 -6.66
C GLY A 100 4.38 10.73 -5.58
N THR A 101 3.92 10.30 -4.41
CA THR A 101 4.74 10.13 -3.20
C THR A 101 4.83 8.65 -2.82
N LYS A 102 5.81 8.32 -1.97
CA LYS A 102 5.84 7.07 -1.22
C LYS A 102 6.05 7.31 0.25
N VAL A 103 5.44 6.46 1.05
CA VAL A 103 5.78 6.31 2.45
C VAL A 103 6.91 5.28 2.60
N PHE A 104 8.02 5.69 3.20
CA PHE A 104 9.12 4.84 3.63
C PHE A 104 9.12 4.70 5.15
N SER A 105 9.47 3.51 5.63
CA SER A 105 9.73 3.26 7.05
C SER A 105 11.24 3.26 7.30
N LEU A 106 11.72 4.25 8.04
CA LEU A 106 13.11 4.37 8.48
C LEU A 106 13.29 3.66 9.81
N VAL A 107 13.96 2.53 9.77
CA VAL A 107 14.22 1.67 10.92
C VAL A 107 15.68 1.23 10.97
N GLY A 108 16.15 0.81 12.15
CA GLY A 108 17.50 0.31 12.35
C GLY A 108 18.48 1.37 12.84
N LYS A 109 19.68 1.41 12.27
CA LYS A 109 20.79 2.27 12.73
C LYS A 109 20.75 3.65 12.08
N ILE A 110 19.75 4.44 12.43
CA ILE A 110 19.50 5.80 11.93
C ILE A 110 19.08 6.70 13.09
N ASN A 111 19.44 7.98 13.08
CA ASN A 111 19.16 8.89 14.19
C ASN A 111 17.66 9.18 14.35
N ASN A 112 17.00 9.50 13.24
CA ASN A 112 15.57 9.75 13.21
C ASN A 112 14.87 8.54 12.59
N THR A 113 14.20 7.75 13.44
CA THR A 113 13.36 6.63 13.01
C THR A 113 11.92 7.08 12.86
N GLY A 114 11.18 6.48 11.94
CA GLY A 114 9.77 6.82 11.73
C GLY A 114 9.29 6.52 10.32
N LEU A 115 8.06 6.95 10.03
CA LEU A 115 7.49 6.95 8.69
C LEU A 115 7.77 8.30 8.04
N VAL A 116 8.24 8.26 6.80
CA VAL A 116 8.53 9.46 6.01
C VAL A 116 7.84 9.33 4.66
N GLU A 117 7.02 10.30 4.33
CA GLU A 117 6.47 10.45 2.99
C GLU A 117 7.39 11.35 2.16
N VAL A 118 7.86 10.86 1.02
CA VAL A 118 8.73 11.61 0.10
C VAL A 118 8.24 11.49 -1.34
N PRO A 119 8.53 12.48 -2.20
CA PRO A 119 8.29 12.35 -3.63
C PRO A 119 9.00 11.12 -4.23
N MET A 120 8.36 10.51 -5.23
CA MET A 120 9.03 9.52 -6.07
C MET A 120 10.32 10.08 -6.67
N GLY A 121 11.41 9.33 -6.60
CA GLY A 121 12.72 9.74 -7.12
C GLY A 121 13.63 10.44 -6.10
N THR A 122 13.16 10.73 -4.88
CA THR A 122 14.04 11.16 -3.79
C THR A 122 15.14 10.13 -3.56
N SER A 123 16.39 10.58 -3.52
CA SER A 123 17.53 9.68 -3.39
C SER A 123 17.59 9.05 -2.00
N LEU A 124 18.06 7.79 -1.91
CA LEU A 124 18.28 7.15 -0.61
C LEU A 124 19.23 7.93 0.29
N ARG A 125 20.21 8.63 -0.31
CA ARG A 125 21.13 9.49 0.42
C ARG A 125 20.37 10.62 1.14
N GLU A 126 19.49 11.31 0.44
CA GLU A 126 18.68 12.39 0.99
C GLU A 126 17.78 11.87 2.11
N ILE A 127 17.10 10.74 1.87
CA ILE A 127 16.26 10.10 2.88
C ILE A 127 17.08 9.75 4.15
N ILE A 128 18.28 9.18 3.99
CA ILE A 128 19.09 8.72 5.13
C ILE A 128 19.73 9.88 5.90
N PHE A 129 20.34 10.83 5.19
CA PHE A 129 21.16 11.86 5.82
C PHE A 129 20.38 13.14 6.13
N GLU A 130 19.52 13.60 5.23
CA GLU A 130 18.77 14.85 5.44
C GLU A 130 17.56 14.61 6.35
N ILE A 131 16.80 13.55 6.09
CA ILE A 131 15.58 13.26 6.87
C ILE A 131 15.90 12.38 8.09
N GLY A 132 16.60 11.28 7.85
CA GLY A 132 16.99 10.33 8.89
C GLY A 132 18.08 10.82 9.83
N GLY A 133 18.74 11.96 9.53
CA GLY A 133 19.81 12.51 10.36
C GLY A 133 21.09 11.68 10.36
N GLY A 134 21.24 10.73 9.44
CA GLY A 134 22.44 9.90 9.30
C GLY A 134 22.58 8.78 10.33
N VAL A 135 23.80 8.23 10.41
CA VAL A 135 24.09 7.05 11.24
C VAL A 135 24.41 7.46 12.68
N PRO A 136 23.86 6.77 13.70
CA PRO A 136 24.12 7.06 15.10
C PRO A 136 25.61 7.08 15.45
N ASN A 137 25.97 8.01 16.34
CA ASN A 137 27.35 8.27 16.78
C ASN A 137 28.31 8.66 15.64
N ASN A 138 27.79 9.29 14.59
CA ASN A 138 28.57 9.77 13.45
C ASN A 138 29.43 8.69 12.78
N LYS A 139 28.95 7.43 12.81
CA LYS A 139 29.65 6.29 12.18
C LYS A 139 29.53 6.36 10.66
N LYS A 140 30.47 5.76 9.95
CA LYS A 140 30.42 5.67 8.49
C LYS A 140 29.27 4.78 8.03
N PHE A 141 28.45 5.29 7.12
CA PHE A 141 27.43 4.51 6.42
C PHE A 141 28.08 3.34 5.65
N LYS A 142 27.53 2.14 5.82
CA LYS A 142 28.08 0.91 5.20
C LYS A 142 27.13 0.31 4.17
N ALA A 143 25.86 0.18 4.50
CA ALA A 143 24.84 -0.40 3.64
C ALA A 143 23.45 0.01 4.11
N VAL A 144 22.49 -0.02 3.19
CA VAL A 144 21.06 0.08 3.47
C VAL A 144 20.37 -1.09 2.76
N GLN A 145 19.35 -1.65 3.41
CA GLN A 145 18.43 -2.59 2.78
C GLN A 145 17.12 -1.85 2.51
N THR A 146 16.72 -1.82 1.24
CA THR A 146 15.44 -1.27 0.81
C THR A 146 14.48 -2.41 0.48
N GLY A 147 13.17 -2.24 0.70
CA GLY A 147 12.15 -3.22 0.31
C GLY A 147 11.83 -4.35 1.33
N GLY A 148 12.26 -4.23 2.59
CA GLY A 148 12.00 -5.25 3.61
C GLY A 148 12.74 -6.59 3.36
N PRO A 149 12.51 -7.62 4.19
CA PRO A 149 13.15 -8.93 4.00
C PRO A 149 12.73 -9.65 2.70
N SER A 150 11.71 -9.14 2.00
CA SER A 150 11.20 -9.67 0.74
C SER A 150 11.73 -8.97 -0.51
N ALA A 151 12.69 -8.03 -0.39
CA ALA A 151 13.31 -7.32 -1.53
C ALA A 151 14.22 -8.18 -2.42
N VAL A 152 14.00 -9.50 -2.44
CA VAL A 152 14.57 -10.42 -3.41
C VAL A 152 13.41 -11.02 -4.20
N ALA A 153 12.95 -10.27 -5.20
CA ALA A 153 12.39 -10.73 -6.47
C ALA A 153 12.11 -9.51 -7.35
#